data_AF-A0A7L4Q1I9-F1
#
_entry.id   AF-A0A7L4Q1I9-F1
#
_cell.length_a   1.000
_cell.length_b   1.000
_cell.length_c   1.000
_cell.angle_alpha   90.00
_cell.angle_beta   90.00
_cell.angle_gamma   90.00
#
_symmetry.space_group_name_H-M   'P 1'
#
loop_
_entity.id
_entity.type
_entity.pdbx_description
1 polymer ?
#
loop_
_entity_poly.entity_id
_entity_poly.type
_entity_poly.pdbx_seq_one_letter_code
_entity_poly.pdbx_strand_id
1 'polypeptide(L)'
;MNTIGFLINPVAGMGGAVGLKGTDGMLAEAVRRGARPIAASRARETMELLKGAPFRYVTCSGPMGEDVLAAAGISDFSVVYRASPVTTAEDTRDACRAFVDERAEMILFCGGDGTARDLYDVVSDTIPLLGIPAGVKMYSAVFAVNPPAAAAILLSGATFPLHLRDAEVMDVDEEAYRAGELRARLYG
;
A
#
# COMPACT_ATOMS: atom_id res chain seq x y z
N MET A 1 -5.96 -12.35 -14.57
CA MET A 1 -5.08 -11.41 -13.87
C MET A 1 -3.74 -12.06 -13.72
N ASN A 2 -2.78 -11.56 -14.47
CA ASN A 2 -1.45 -12.15 -14.61
C ASN A 2 -0.39 -11.24 -13.98
N THR A 3 -0.55 -9.92 -14.05
CA THR A 3 0.44 -8.96 -13.54
C THR A 3 -0.14 -8.04 -12.47
N ILE A 4 0.50 -8.02 -11.29
CA ILE A 4 0.13 -7.17 -10.15
C ILE A 4 1.23 -6.15 -9.89
N GLY A 5 0.89 -4.86 -9.83
CA GLY A 5 1.77 -3.83 -9.28
C GLY A 5 1.80 -3.96 -7.76
N PHE A 6 2.98 -4.14 -7.17
CA PHE A 6 3.15 -4.28 -5.73
C PHE A 6 4.00 -3.15 -5.15
N LEU A 7 3.44 -2.43 -4.18
CA LEU A 7 4.10 -1.30 -3.53
C LEU A 7 3.89 -1.29 -2.02
N ILE A 8 4.92 -0.92 -1.29
CA ILE A 8 4.88 -0.66 0.15
C ILE A 8 5.31 0.78 0.37
N ASN A 9 4.53 1.55 1.11
CA ASN A 9 5.02 2.78 1.73
C ASN A 9 5.79 2.38 3.02
N PRO A 10 7.14 2.44 3.05
CA PRO A 10 7.91 1.86 4.14
C PRO A 10 7.67 2.52 5.51
N VAL A 11 7.24 3.79 5.51
CA VAL A 11 7.01 4.58 6.73
C VAL A 11 5.55 4.58 7.19
N ALA A 12 4.67 3.90 6.45
CA ALA A 12 3.26 3.80 6.82
C ALA A 12 3.06 3.05 8.15
N GLY A 13 2.07 3.50 8.92
CA GLY A 13 1.71 2.90 10.21
C GLY A 13 2.56 3.35 11.40
N MET A 14 3.69 4.03 11.19
CA MET A 14 4.59 4.45 12.27
C MET A 14 3.95 5.47 13.23
N GLY A 15 3.26 6.49 12.70
CA GLY A 15 2.65 7.53 13.55
C GLY A 15 1.51 7.04 14.44
N GLY A 16 0.73 6.07 13.97
CA GLY A 16 -0.34 5.45 14.76
C GLY A 16 0.19 4.70 15.99
N ALA A 17 1.31 3.99 15.83
CA ALA A 17 1.91 3.17 16.88
C ALA A 17 2.36 3.99 18.12
N VAL A 18 2.63 5.28 17.95
CA VAL A 18 3.11 6.18 19.01
C VAL A 18 2.14 7.33 19.31
N GLY A 19 0.88 7.20 18.89
CA GLY A 19 -0.17 8.17 19.19
C GLY A 19 -0.01 9.53 18.48
N LEU A 20 0.86 9.64 17.48
CA LEU A 20 1.04 10.85 16.66
C LEU A 20 -0.04 11.03 15.61
N LYS A 21 -0.95 10.07 15.51
CA LYS A 21 -2.15 10.16 14.70
C LYS A 21 -1.86 10.33 13.18
N GLY A 22 -0.67 9.94 12.71
CA GLY A 22 -0.25 10.04 11.31
C GLY A 22 1.28 10.12 11.24
N THR A 23 1.87 9.75 10.10
CA THR A 23 3.33 9.87 9.90
C THR A 23 3.69 11.14 9.11
N ASP A 24 2.72 11.80 8.48
CA ASP A 24 2.95 12.92 7.57
C ASP A 24 3.50 14.14 8.35
N GLY A 25 4.68 14.61 7.94
CA GLY A 25 5.43 15.67 8.63
C GLY A 25 5.97 15.29 10.01
N MET A 26 5.70 14.07 10.50
CA MET A 26 5.97 13.64 11.87
C MET A 26 6.90 12.44 11.97
N LEU A 27 7.47 11.96 10.86
CA LEU A 27 8.36 10.79 10.83
C LEU A 27 9.50 10.87 11.86
N ALA A 28 10.20 12.00 11.94
CA ALA A 28 11.30 12.19 12.88
C ALA A 28 10.84 12.09 14.35
N GLU A 29 9.67 12.64 14.68
CA GLU A 29 9.08 12.54 16.01
C GLU A 29 8.56 11.11 16.29
N ALA A 30 8.03 10.42 15.28
CA ALA A 30 7.59 9.04 15.41
C ALA A 30 8.76 8.13 15.79
N VAL A 31 9.88 8.27 15.07
CA VAL A 31 11.13 7.55 15.36
C VAL A 31 11.65 7.90 16.76
N ARG A 32 11.62 9.19 17.15
CA ARG A 32 12.03 9.63 18.50
C ARG A 32 11.20 8.97 19.61
N ARG A 33 9.91 8.74 19.37
CA ARG A 33 9.01 8.02 20.29
C ARG A 33 9.12 6.49 20.21
N GLY A 34 10.07 5.97 19.43
CA GLY A 34 10.33 4.54 19.32
C GLY A 34 9.45 3.82 18.29
N ALA A 35 8.77 4.54 17.39
CA ALA A 35 8.03 3.91 16.30
C ALA A 35 8.98 3.10 15.42
N ARG A 36 8.54 1.90 15.05
CA ARG A 36 9.24 1.03 14.11
C ARG A 36 8.39 0.85 12.84
N PRO A 37 9.02 0.72 11.66
CA PRO A 37 8.30 0.36 10.45
C PRO A 37 7.54 -0.95 10.62
N ILE A 38 6.23 -0.93 10.33
CA ILE A 38 5.35 -2.12 10.42
C ILE A 38 4.75 -2.52 9.07
N ALA A 39 4.82 -1.64 8.06
CA ALA A 39 4.29 -1.91 6.73
C ALA A 39 4.91 -3.16 6.10
N ALA A 40 6.24 -3.31 6.20
CA ALA A 40 6.95 -4.47 5.66
C ALA A 40 6.48 -5.80 6.26
N SER A 41 6.26 -5.87 7.58
CA SER A 41 5.78 -7.11 8.22
C SER A 41 4.34 -7.43 7.84
N ARG A 42 3.47 -6.41 7.73
CA ARG A 42 2.08 -6.56 7.28
C ARG A 42 2.01 -7.04 5.84
N ALA A 43 2.79 -6.41 4.97
CA ALA A 43 2.86 -6.81 3.57
C ALA A 43 3.41 -8.23 3.42
N ARG A 44 4.44 -8.59 4.17
CA ARG A 44 5.01 -9.94 4.18
C ARG A 44 3.99 -11.01 4.59
N GLU A 45 3.17 -10.76 5.61
CA GLU A 45 2.09 -11.66 6.00
C GLU A 45 1.13 -11.97 4.83
N THR A 46 0.78 -10.96 4.04
CA THR A 46 -0.01 -11.15 2.80
C THR A 46 0.79 -11.92 1.75
N MET A 47 2.03 -11.52 1.47
CA MET A 47 2.83 -12.08 0.37
C MET A 47 3.21 -13.55 0.60
N GLU A 48 3.47 -13.96 1.85
CA GLU A 48 3.75 -15.36 2.18
C GLU A 48 2.56 -16.28 1.85
N LEU A 49 1.32 -15.79 2.02
CA LEU A 49 0.10 -16.53 1.66
C LEU A 49 -0.13 -16.60 0.14
N LEU A 50 0.43 -15.65 -0.61
CA LEU A 50 0.36 -15.61 -2.07
C LEU A 50 1.48 -16.40 -2.75
N LYS A 51 2.38 -17.01 -1.97
CA LYS A 51 3.47 -17.82 -2.51
C LYS A 51 2.93 -18.98 -3.34
N GLY A 52 3.38 -19.08 -4.58
CA GLY A 52 2.96 -20.12 -5.52
C GLY A 52 1.63 -19.84 -6.22
N ALA A 53 0.97 -18.72 -5.92
CA ALA A 53 -0.13 -18.24 -6.74
C ALA A 53 0.38 -17.87 -8.15
N PRO A 54 -0.44 -18.01 -9.21
CA PRO A 54 -0.04 -17.77 -10.59
C PRO A 54 -0.01 -16.27 -10.95
N PHE A 55 0.61 -15.45 -10.10
CA PHE A 55 0.77 -14.01 -10.28
C PHE A 55 2.23 -13.66 -10.54
N ARG A 56 2.44 -12.81 -11.54
CA ARG A 56 3.68 -12.07 -11.75
C ARG A 56 3.56 -10.71 -11.09
N TYR A 57 4.64 -10.23 -10.49
CA TYR A 57 4.67 -8.92 -9.85
C TYR A 57 5.58 -7.93 -10.56
N VAL A 58 5.17 -6.67 -10.62
CA VAL A 58 6.06 -5.54 -10.90
C VAL A 58 6.14 -4.68 -9.64
N THR A 59 7.34 -4.28 -9.23
CA THR A 59 7.55 -3.67 -7.91
C THR A 59 8.66 -2.64 -7.89
N CYS A 60 8.91 -2.08 -6.72
CA CYS A 60 9.96 -1.11 -6.44
C CYS A 60 11.15 -1.77 -5.73
N SER A 61 12.34 -1.18 -5.86
CA SER A 61 13.54 -1.67 -5.20
C SER A 61 13.48 -1.56 -3.67
N GLY A 62 14.21 -2.45 -3.00
CA GLY A 62 14.42 -2.45 -1.56
C GLY A 62 13.10 -2.46 -0.74
N PRO A 63 12.95 -1.56 0.26
CA PRO A 63 11.88 -1.63 1.23
C PRO A 63 10.50 -1.28 0.66
N MET A 64 10.43 -0.74 -0.56
CA MET A 64 9.17 -0.45 -1.24
C MET A 64 8.52 -1.67 -1.89
N GLY A 65 9.18 -2.84 -1.90
CA GLY A 65 8.50 -4.10 -2.28
C GLY A 65 9.42 -5.28 -2.55
N GLU A 66 10.55 -5.07 -3.23
CA GLU A 66 11.54 -6.11 -3.57
C GLU A 66 11.95 -6.95 -2.36
N ASP A 67 12.30 -6.30 -1.24
CA ASP A 67 12.75 -7.00 -0.03
C ASP A 67 11.67 -7.94 0.52
N VAL A 68 10.40 -7.53 0.46
CA VAL A 68 9.27 -8.31 0.97
C VAL A 68 8.94 -9.48 0.04
N LEU A 69 8.93 -9.27 -1.27
CA LEU A 69 8.72 -10.37 -2.23
C LEU A 69 9.81 -11.43 -2.12
N ALA A 70 11.08 -11.00 -2.04
CA ALA A 70 12.21 -11.89 -1.85
C ALA A 70 12.10 -12.67 -0.52
N ALA A 71 11.79 -11.99 0.58
CA ALA A 71 11.63 -12.61 1.89
C ALA A 71 10.44 -13.60 1.95
N ALA A 72 9.36 -13.34 1.20
CA ALA A 72 8.23 -14.26 1.07
C ALA A 72 8.54 -15.46 0.16
N GLY A 73 9.68 -15.46 -0.53
CA GLY A 73 10.08 -16.52 -1.45
C GLY A 73 9.30 -16.49 -2.77
N ILE A 74 8.86 -15.30 -3.19
CA ILE A 74 8.29 -15.05 -4.52
C ILE A 74 9.42 -14.60 -5.42
N SER A 75 9.67 -15.33 -6.51
CA SER A 75 10.75 -15.03 -7.46
C SER A 75 10.28 -14.48 -8.80
N ASP A 76 9.00 -14.63 -9.15
CA ASP A 76 8.44 -14.08 -10.40
C ASP A 76 8.03 -12.62 -10.19
N PHE A 77 9.04 -11.75 -10.10
CA PHE A 77 8.84 -10.30 -10.05
C PHE A 77 9.89 -9.54 -10.85
N SER A 78 9.58 -8.29 -11.18
CA SER A 78 10.53 -7.36 -11.81
C SER A 78 10.52 -6.03 -11.06
N VAL A 79 11.71 -5.49 -10.80
CA VAL A 79 11.88 -4.16 -10.20
C VAL A 79 11.84 -3.12 -11.31
N VAL A 80 10.78 -2.33 -11.35
CA VAL A 80 10.48 -1.37 -12.44
C VAL A 80 10.66 0.08 -11.99
N TYR A 81 10.72 0.31 -10.68
CA TYR A 81 11.08 1.59 -10.08
C TYR A 81 12.22 1.40 -9.06
N ARG A 82 13.23 2.28 -9.11
CA ARG A 82 14.35 2.27 -8.16
C ARG A 82 14.29 3.50 -7.27
N ALA A 83 13.90 3.28 -6.02
CA ALA A 83 13.76 4.34 -5.03
C ALA A 83 15.07 4.58 -4.27
N SER A 84 15.21 5.78 -3.73
CA SER A 84 16.25 6.06 -2.72
C SER A 84 15.90 5.37 -1.38
N PRO A 85 16.87 5.18 -0.46
CA PRO A 85 16.60 4.58 0.86
C PRO A 85 15.57 5.34 1.71
N VAL A 86 15.48 6.65 1.52
CA VAL A 86 14.44 7.51 2.10
C VAL A 86 13.45 7.82 1.01
N THR A 87 12.21 7.38 1.19
CA THR A 87 11.16 7.46 0.17
C THR A 87 10.17 8.57 0.49
N THR A 88 9.53 9.08 -0.55
CA THR A 88 8.57 10.18 -0.50
C THR A 88 7.23 9.78 -1.13
N ALA A 89 6.24 10.65 -1.03
CA ALA A 89 4.98 10.50 -1.76
C ALA A 89 5.21 10.51 -3.29
N GLU A 90 6.20 11.24 -3.78
CA GLU A 90 6.51 11.23 -5.21
C GLU A 90 7.07 9.89 -5.67
N ASP A 91 7.89 9.22 -4.85
CA ASP A 91 8.34 7.85 -5.16
C ASP A 91 7.16 6.89 -5.31
N THR A 92 6.08 7.10 -4.54
CA THR A 92 4.85 6.30 -4.67
C THR A 92 4.14 6.58 -5.99
N ARG A 93 4.05 7.86 -6.38
CA ARG A 93 3.46 8.25 -7.67
C ARG A 93 4.28 7.77 -8.86
N ASP A 94 5.59 7.90 -8.83
CA ASP A 94 6.50 7.44 -9.89
C ASP A 94 6.49 5.92 -10.03
N ALA A 95 6.48 5.19 -8.92
CA ALA A 95 6.28 3.75 -8.93
C ALA A 95 4.94 3.35 -9.57
N CYS A 96 3.88 4.08 -9.24
CA CYS A 96 2.55 3.86 -9.80
C CYS A 96 2.55 4.07 -11.32
N ARG A 97 3.20 5.13 -11.82
CA ARG A 97 3.39 5.37 -13.27
C ARG A 97 4.15 4.22 -13.93
N ALA A 98 5.21 3.72 -13.30
CA ALA A 98 5.95 2.57 -13.80
C ALA A 98 5.10 1.28 -13.86
N PHE A 99 4.17 1.07 -12.92
CA PHE A 99 3.25 -0.06 -12.98
C PHE A 99 2.24 0.05 -14.13
N VAL A 100 1.78 1.27 -14.43
CA VAL A 100 0.92 1.55 -15.58
C VAL A 100 1.65 1.23 -16.89
N ASP A 101 2.90 1.68 -17.02
CA ASP A 101 3.73 1.42 -18.21
C ASP A 101 3.98 -0.08 -18.43
N GLU A 102 4.10 -0.84 -17.34
CA GLU A 102 4.24 -2.30 -17.32
C GLU A 102 2.92 -3.05 -17.42
N ARG A 103 1.80 -2.33 -17.63
CA ARG A 103 0.45 -2.87 -17.83
C ARG A 103 -0.01 -3.75 -16.66
N ALA A 104 0.28 -3.33 -15.44
CA ALA A 104 -0.30 -3.95 -14.26
C ALA A 104 -1.84 -3.95 -14.36
N GLU A 105 -2.46 -5.10 -14.12
CA GLU A 105 -3.92 -5.24 -14.18
C GLU A 105 -4.60 -4.78 -12.88
N MET A 106 -3.83 -4.66 -11.80
CA MET A 106 -4.22 -4.05 -10.53
C MET A 106 -2.99 -3.63 -9.72
N ILE A 107 -3.21 -2.84 -8.68
CA ILE A 107 -2.17 -2.49 -7.70
C ILE A 107 -2.57 -3.03 -6.32
N LEU A 108 -1.71 -3.91 -5.78
CA LEU A 108 -1.70 -4.30 -4.38
C LEU A 108 -0.72 -3.39 -3.64
N PHE A 109 -1.19 -2.64 -2.66
CA PHE A 109 -0.32 -1.73 -1.92
C PHE A 109 -0.41 -1.93 -0.42
N CYS A 110 0.67 -1.69 0.32
CA CYS A 110 0.67 -1.63 1.79
C CYS A 110 0.96 -0.21 2.24
N GLY A 111 0.00 0.42 2.93
CA GLY A 111 0.07 1.83 3.25
C GLY A 111 -1.05 2.34 4.14
N GLY A 112 -1.19 3.66 4.15
CA GLY A 112 -2.28 4.39 4.80
C GLY A 112 -3.19 5.10 3.78
N ASP A 113 -4.20 5.84 4.24
CA ASP A 113 -5.07 6.64 3.36
C ASP A 113 -4.28 7.63 2.47
N GLY A 114 -3.22 8.25 2.99
CA GLY A 114 -2.33 9.09 2.18
C GLY A 114 -1.68 8.34 1.01
N THR A 115 -1.32 7.06 1.19
CA THR A 115 -0.81 6.20 0.11
C THR A 115 -1.90 5.84 -0.89
N ALA A 116 -3.13 5.58 -0.42
CA ALA A 116 -4.27 5.35 -1.32
C ALA A 116 -4.55 6.59 -2.18
N ARG A 117 -4.47 7.79 -1.58
CA ARG A 117 -4.58 9.08 -2.27
C ARG A 117 -3.49 9.27 -3.32
N ASP A 118 -2.23 9.06 -2.95
CA ASP A 118 -1.09 9.19 -3.87
C ASP A 118 -1.21 8.23 -5.07
N LEU A 119 -1.73 7.02 -4.86
CA LEU A 119 -2.00 6.08 -5.96
C LEU A 119 -3.16 6.56 -6.84
N TYR A 120 -4.27 6.98 -6.23
CA TYR A 120 -5.45 7.48 -6.94
C TYR A 120 -5.11 8.72 -7.80
N ASP A 121 -4.25 9.62 -7.33
CA ASP A 121 -3.76 10.77 -8.10
C ASP A 121 -3.12 10.40 -9.45
N VAL A 122 -2.65 9.15 -9.58
CA VAL A 122 -2.01 8.65 -10.80
C VAL A 122 -2.95 7.79 -11.63
N VAL A 123 -3.67 6.85 -11.01
CA VAL A 123 -4.48 5.86 -11.76
C VAL A 123 -5.95 6.24 -11.90
N SER A 124 -6.46 7.16 -11.09
CA SER A 124 -7.90 7.46 -11.02
C SER A 124 -8.71 6.16 -10.88
N ASP A 125 -9.61 5.91 -11.82
CA ASP A 125 -10.52 4.77 -11.93
C ASP A 125 -10.06 3.74 -12.98
N THR A 126 -8.83 3.85 -13.50
CA THR A 126 -8.36 3.02 -14.62
C THR A 126 -7.73 1.68 -14.19
N ILE A 127 -7.17 1.61 -12.98
CA ILE A 127 -6.52 0.42 -12.43
C ILE A 127 -7.09 0.13 -11.03
N PRO A 128 -7.60 -1.09 -10.77
CA PRO A 128 -8.09 -1.47 -9.46
C PRO A 128 -7.02 -1.39 -8.37
N LEU A 129 -7.41 -0.85 -7.21
CA LEU A 129 -6.56 -0.75 -6.02
C LEU A 129 -7.04 -1.71 -4.93
N LEU A 130 -6.12 -2.45 -4.32
CA LEU A 130 -6.36 -3.23 -3.10
C LEU A 130 -5.32 -2.89 -2.04
N GLY A 131 -5.79 -2.35 -0.92
CA GLY A 131 -4.93 -1.92 0.19
C GLY A 131 -4.73 -3.00 1.25
N ILE A 132 -3.48 -3.24 1.63
CA ILE A 132 -3.08 -3.94 2.86
C ILE A 132 -2.93 -2.88 3.96
N PRO A 133 -3.73 -2.93 5.04
CA PRO A 133 -3.68 -1.90 6.07
C PRO A 133 -2.35 -1.94 6.83
N ALA A 134 -1.53 -0.90 6.68
CA ALA A 134 -0.26 -0.80 7.42
C ALA A 134 -0.46 -0.30 8.86
N GLY A 135 -1.59 0.32 9.18
CA GLY A 135 -1.87 0.92 10.49
C GLY A 135 -3.35 0.82 10.88
N VAL A 136 -3.74 1.60 11.89
CA VAL A 136 -5.07 1.50 12.53
C VAL A 136 -6.08 2.55 12.03
N LYS A 137 -5.74 3.31 11.00
CA LYS A 137 -6.51 4.46 10.50
C LYS A 137 -6.74 4.39 9.00
N MET A 138 -7.49 3.39 8.57
CA MET A 138 -7.85 3.23 7.16
C MET A 138 -9.31 3.58 7.01
N TYR A 139 -9.58 4.77 6.45
CA TYR A 139 -10.93 5.28 6.21
C TYR A 139 -11.39 5.03 4.77
N SER A 140 -10.45 4.86 3.85
CA SER A 140 -10.75 4.51 2.46
C SER A 140 -11.30 3.08 2.35
N ALA A 141 -12.32 2.89 1.51
CA ALA A 141 -13.00 1.59 1.34
C ALA A 141 -12.22 0.60 0.45
N VAL A 142 -11.02 0.99 -0.02
CA VAL A 142 -10.11 0.19 -0.84
C VAL A 142 -9.25 -0.80 -0.03
N PHE A 143 -9.25 -0.68 1.30
CA PHE A 143 -8.46 -1.56 2.16
C PHE A 143 -9.19 -2.87 2.47
N ALA A 144 -8.45 -3.98 2.44
CA ALA A 144 -8.88 -5.21 3.08
C ALA A 144 -8.94 -5.03 4.60
N VAL A 145 -9.79 -5.83 5.25
CA VAL A 145 -9.97 -5.76 6.71
C VAL A 145 -8.71 -6.14 7.50
N ASN A 146 -7.81 -6.93 6.92
CA ASN A 146 -6.51 -7.32 7.46
C ASN A 146 -5.60 -7.93 6.37
N PRO A 147 -4.29 -8.16 6.64
CA PRO A 147 -3.38 -8.72 5.65
C PRO A 147 -3.77 -10.10 5.08
N PRO A 148 -4.23 -11.08 5.88
CA PRO A 148 -4.73 -12.35 5.33
C PRO A 148 -5.95 -12.21 4.42
N ALA A 149 -6.85 -11.27 4.71
CA ALA A 149 -8.03 -11.01 3.88
C ALA A 149 -7.64 -10.45 2.50
N ALA A 150 -6.59 -9.61 2.41
CA ALA A 150 -6.07 -9.15 1.12
C ALA A 150 -5.59 -10.31 0.25
N ALA A 151 -4.86 -11.27 0.84
CA ALA A 151 -4.42 -12.48 0.15
C ALA A 151 -5.61 -13.34 -0.31
N ALA A 152 -6.61 -13.52 0.55
CA ALA A 152 -7.80 -14.31 0.24
C ALA A 152 -8.59 -13.72 -0.95
N ILE A 153 -8.72 -12.39 -1.02
CA ILE A 153 -9.33 -11.69 -2.17
C ILE A 153 -8.57 -12.04 -3.44
N LEU A 154 -7.24 -11.88 -3.46
CA LEU A 154 -6.43 -12.16 -4.64
C LEU A 154 -6.49 -13.64 -5.06
N LEU A 155 -6.40 -14.57 -4.12
CA LEU A 155 -6.48 -16.01 -4.42
C LEU A 155 -7.83 -16.41 -5.02
N SER A 156 -8.93 -15.77 -4.61
CA SER A 156 -10.23 -15.97 -5.26
C SER A 156 -10.20 -15.54 -6.74
N GLY A 157 -9.47 -14.45 -7.00
CA GLY A 157 -9.18 -13.89 -8.33
C GLY A 157 -8.32 -14.76 -9.24
N ALA A 158 -7.54 -15.68 -8.66
CA ALA A 158 -6.72 -16.63 -9.43
C ALA A 158 -7.57 -17.71 -10.12
N THR A 159 -8.77 -17.98 -9.59
CA THR A 159 -9.66 -19.05 -10.09
C THR A 159 -10.85 -18.47 -10.84
N PHE A 160 -11.35 -17.30 -10.43
CA PHE A 160 -12.48 -16.61 -11.05
C PHE A 160 -12.14 -15.12 -11.27
N PRO A 161 -12.74 -14.45 -12.26
CA PRO A 161 -12.59 -13.00 -12.38
C PRO A 161 -13.03 -12.28 -11.10
N LEU A 162 -12.22 -11.34 -10.62
CA LEU A 162 -12.57 -10.52 -9.46
C LEU A 162 -13.77 -9.62 -9.78
N HIS A 163 -14.71 -9.54 -8.84
CA HIS A 163 -15.77 -8.54 -8.90
C HIS A 163 -15.22 -7.20 -8.42
N LEU A 164 -15.12 -6.26 -9.35
CA LEU A 164 -14.73 -4.88 -9.07
C LEU A 164 -15.95 -4.07 -8.65
N ARG A 165 -15.73 -3.11 -7.76
CA ARG A 165 -16.72 -2.13 -7.34
C ARG A 165 -16.03 -0.80 -7.13
N ASP A 166 -16.76 0.29 -7.35
CA ASP A 166 -16.31 1.60 -6.92
C ASP A 166 -16.22 1.63 -5.39
N ALA A 167 -15.20 2.32 -4.90
CA ALA A 167 -14.88 2.41 -3.49
C ALA A 167 -14.27 3.78 -3.20
N GLU A 168 -14.66 4.37 -2.07
CA GLU A 168 -14.26 5.71 -1.68
C GLU A 168 -12.79 5.76 -1.25
N VAL A 169 -12.04 6.69 -1.83
CA VAL A 169 -10.76 7.14 -1.29
C VAL A 169 -11.01 8.36 -0.43
N MET A 170 -10.57 8.31 0.83
CA MET A 170 -10.84 9.36 1.82
C MET A 170 -9.58 10.20 2.08
N ASP A 171 -9.74 11.52 2.11
CA ASP A 171 -8.69 12.45 2.54
C ASP A 171 -8.99 12.88 3.98
N VAL A 172 -8.12 12.47 4.90
CA VAL A 172 -8.24 12.76 6.33
C VAL A 172 -7.35 13.95 6.66
N ASP A 173 -7.93 14.98 7.24
CA ASP A 173 -7.17 16.10 7.79
C ASP A 173 -6.45 15.63 9.04
N GLU A 174 -5.18 15.24 8.87
CA GLU A 174 -4.38 14.75 9.97
C GLU A 174 -4.13 15.81 11.05
N GLU A 175 -4.14 17.10 10.71
CA GLU A 175 -3.97 18.18 11.69
C GLU A 175 -5.20 18.34 12.57
N ALA A 176 -6.39 18.40 11.96
CA ALA A 176 -7.65 18.40 12.70
C ALA A 176 -7.78 17.13 13.55
N TYR A 177 -7.42 15.98 12.99
CA TYR A 177 -7.46 14.72 13.72
C TYR A 177 -6.49 14.72 14.90
N ARG A 178 -5.29 15.31 14.75
CA ARG A 178 -4.33 15.53 15.84
C ARG A 178 -4.95 16.35 16.96
N ALA A 179 -5.71 17.39 16.63
CA ALA A 179 -6.48 18.20 17.58
C ALA A 179 -7.70 17.49 18.21
N GLY A 180 -8.02 16.25 17.77
CA GLY A 180 -9.13 15.46 18.31
C GLY A 180 -10.41 15.53 17.50
N GLU A 181 -10.38 16.19 16.34
CA GLU A 181 -11.54 16.37 15.46
C GLU A 181 -11.37 15.49 14.22
N LEU A 182 -12.26 14.51 14.02
CA LEU A 182 -12.26 13.72 12.79
C LEU A 182 -12.88 14.54 11.66
N ARG A 183 -12.02 15.11 10.81
CA ARG A 183 -12.41 15.69 9.53
C ARG A 183 -11.89 14.81 8.40
N ALA A 184 -12.81 14.15 7.71
CA ALA A 184 -12.53 13.38 6.52
C ALA A 184 -13.48 13.81 5.41
N ARG A 185 -12.96 13.88 4.18
CA ARG A 185 -13.74 14.19 2.98
C ARG A 185 -13.52 13.12 1.93
N LEU A 186 -14.53 12.87 1.12
CA LEU A 186 -14.38 12.07 -0.08
C LEU A 186 -13.36 12.77 -0.99
N TYR A 187 -12.33 12.04 -1.37
CA TYR A 187 -11.30 12.51 -2.29
C TYR A 187 -11.61 12.09 -3.71
N GLY A 188 -12.01 10.83 -3.89
CA GLY A 188 -12.26 10.21 -5.18
C GLY A 188 -12.89 8.83 -5.08
#